data_AF-A0A3S3RBG6-F1
#
_entry.id   AF-A0A3S3RBG6-F1
#
_cell.length_a   1.000
_cell.length_b   1.000
_cell.length_c   1.000
_cell.angle_alpha   90.00
_cell.angle_beta   90.00
_cell.angle_gamma   90.00
#
_symmetry.space_group_name_H-M   'P 1'
#
loop_
_entity.id
_entity.type
_entity.pdbx_description
1 polymer ?
#
loop_
_entity_poly.entity_id
_entity_poly.type
_entity_poly.pdbx_seq_one_letter_code
_entity_poly.pdbx_strand_id
1 'polypeptide(L)'
;MDFRDYEQSVISFERKGRSGEVVLVVCNFTPVPRENYRVGVGRPGRWRELLNSDAVPYGGSGWGNFGGVEAEEAEAHGRRYSLRLTLPPLGVLYLKPVESGSADRGS
;
A
#
# COMPACT_ATOMS: atom_id res chain seq x y z
N MET A 1 5.87 -0.11 -20.43
CA MET A 1 6.36 0.93 -19.51
C MET A 1 5.83 2.24 -20.06
N ASP A 2 4.75 2.75 -19.48
CA ASP A 2 4.13 4.03 -19.85
C ASP A 2 4.34 4.99 -18.66
N PHE A 3 4.94 6.15 -18.92
CA PHE A 3 5.46 7.12 -17.95
C PHE A 3 4.63 8.42 -17.95
N ARG A 4 3.31 8.31 -18.00
CA ARG A 4 2.47 9.49 -18.30
C ARG A 4 1.69 10.11 -17.14
N ASP A 5 2.00 9.77 -15.90
CA ASP A 5 1.64 10.64 -14.77
C ASP A 5 2.66 10.58 -13.62
N TYR A 6 3.59 11.52 -13.69
CA TYR A 6 4.38 12.04 -12.60
C TYR A 6 3.44 12.80 -11.65
N GLU A 7 2.64 12.16 -10.79
CA GLU A 7 2.01 12.89 -9.67
C GLU A 7 3.04 13.27 -8.56
N GLN A 8 4.13 13.85 -9.08
CA GLN A 8 5.27 14.65 -8.69
C GLN A 8 6.22 14.10 -7.65
N SER A 9 5.85 13.09 -6.87
CA SER A 9 6.76 12.53 -5.86
C SER A 9 6.24 11.24 -5.21
N VAL A 10 5.23 10.61 -5.79
CA VAL A 10 4.74 9.32 -5.31
C VAL A 10 5.29 8.19 -6.18
N ILE A 11 5.97 7.22 -5.56
CA ILE A 11 6.49 6.02 -6.23
C ILE A 11 5.85 4.80 -5.59
N SER A 12 5.27 3.91 -6.40
CA SER A 12 4.70 2.63 -5.94
C SER A 12 5.25 1.44 -6.72
N PHE A 13 5.67 0.38 -6.03
CA PHE A 13 6.16 -0.84 -6.66
C PHE A 13 5.90 -2.10 -5.82
N GLU A 14 5.74 -3.25 -6.48
CA GLU A 14 5.62 -4.56 -5.82
C GLU A 14 6.98 -5.26 -5.74
N ARG A 15 7.38 -5.68 -4.54
CA ARG A 15 8.48 -6.62 -4.31
C ARG A 15 7.94 -8.03 -4.22
N LYS A 16 8.55 -8.97 -4.94
CA LYS A 16 8.12 -10.37 -4.98
C LYS A 16 9.18 -11.28 -4.37
N GLY A 17 8.76 -12.13 -3.44
CA GLY A 17 9.56 -13.22 -2.88
C GLY A 17 9.62 -14.42 -3.84
N ARG A 18 10.58 -15.33 -3.61
CA ARG A 18 10.73 -16.54 -4.42
C ARG A 18 9.55 -17.50 -4.27
N SER A 19 8.87 -17.48 -3.12
CA SER A 19 7.74 -18.35 -2.80
C SER A 19 6.38 -17.69 -3.12
N GLY A 20 6.39 -16.58 -3.86
CA GLY A 20 5.18 -15.90 -4.31
C GLY A 20 4.65 -14.84 -3.34
N GLU A 21 5.35 -14.54 -2.24
CA GLU A 21 5.01 -13.43 -1.37
C GLU A 21 5.11 -12.11 -2.13
N VAL A 22 4.21 -11.17 -1.84
CA VAL A 22 4.22 -9.84 -2.46
C VAL A 22 4.18 -8.79 -1.37
N VAL A 23 4.99 -7.74 -1.50
CA VAL A 23 4.91 -6.54 -0.67
C VAL A 23 4.78 -5.34 -1.59
N LEU A 24 3.70 -4.58 -1.45
CA LEU A 24 3.55 -3.29 -2.08
C LEU A 24 4.30 -2.25 -1.24
N VAL A 25 5.16 -1.48 -1.88
CA VAL A 25 5.84 -0.33 -1.28
C VAL A 25 5.32 0.94 -1.95
N VAL A 26 4.88 1.92 -1.16
CA VAL A 26 4.42 3.23 -1.65
C VAL A 26 5.14 4.32 -0.89
N CYS A 27 5.83 5.20 -1.60
CA CYS A 27 6.57 6.33 -1.04
C CYS A 27 5.92 7.63 -1.47
N ASN A 28 5.61 8.55 -0.54
CA ASN A 28 5.22 9.92 -0.83
C ASN A 28 6.36 10.86 -0.44
N PHE A 29 7.05 11.45 -1.41
CA PHE A 29 8.15 12.38 -1.18
C PHE A 29 7.72 13.87 -1.16
N THR A 30 6.42 14.15 -1.01
CA THR A 30 5.92 15.51 -0.76
C THR A 30 5.57 15.70 0.71
N PRO A 31 5.67 16.92 1.26
CA PRO A 31 5.20 17.24 2.61
C PRO A 31 3.67 17.29 2.73
N VAL A 32 2.94 17.02 1.64
CA VAL A 32 1.47 17.07 1.60
C VAL A 32 0.93 15.64 1.73
N PRO A 33 0.08 15.36 2.73
CA PRO A 33 -0.61 14.07 2.81
C PRO A 33 -1.57 13.91 1.61
N ARG A 34 -1.76 12.67 1.17
CA ARG A 34 -2.67 12.36 0.05
C ARG A 34 -3.71 11.35 0.49
N GLU A 35 -4.95 11.77 0.53
CA GLU A 35 -6.08 10.89 0.84
C GLU A 35 -6.63 10.26 -0.45
N ASN A 36 -7.22 9.07 -0.33
CA ASN A 36 -7.85 8.34 -1.45
C ASN A 36 -6.93 8.11 -2.66
N TYR A 37 -5.60 8.08 -2.45
CA TYR A 37 -4.63 7.89 -3.52
C TYR A 37 -4.72 6.46 -4.06
N ARG A 38 -4.95 6.31 -5.37
CA ARG A 38 -5.21 5.01 -5.97
C ARG A 38 -3.93 4.34 -6.45
N VAL A 39 -3.70 3.10 -6.03
CA VAL A 39 -2.55 2.29 -6.46
C VAL A 39 -3.02 0.95 -6.99
N GLY A 40 -2.71 0.65 -8.26
CA GLY A 40 -2.99 -0.65 -8.86
C GLY A 40 -2.18 -1.78 -8.22
N VAL A 41 -2.84 -2.91 -7.93
CA VAL A 41 -2.23 -4.10 -7.29
C VAL A 41 -2.57 -5.38 -8.03
N GLY A 42 -1.69 -6.38 -7.94
CA GLY A 42 -1.85 -7.66 -8.63
C GLY A 42 -2.78 -8.68 -7.95
N ARG A 43 -3.24 -8.43 -6.72
CA ARG A 43 -4.06 -9.38 -5.95
C ARG A 43 -5.29 -8.69 -5.33
N PRO A 44 -6.47 -9.35 -5.35
CA PRO A 44 -7.64 -8.89 -4.61
C PRO A 44 -7.47 -9.15 -3.10
N GLY A 45 -8.47 -8.77 -2.33
CA GLY A 45 -8.54 -9.03 -0.89
C GLY A 45 -7.91 -7.93 -0.04
N ARG A 46 -7.82 -8.18 1.26
CA ARG A 46 -7.26 -7.25 2.24
C ARG A 46 -5.75 -7.16 2.13
N TRP A 47 -5.23 -5.94 2.15
CA TRP A 47 -3.80 -5.62 2.25
C TRP A 47 -3.51 -5.03 3.62
N ARG A 48 -2.73 -5.75 4.43
CA ARG A 48 -2.32 -5.31 5.76
C ARG A 48 -1.15 -4.34 5.66
N GLU A 49 -1.24 -3.21 6.36
CA GLU A 49 -0.12 -2.28 6.54
C GLU A 49 0.90 -2.93 7.48
N LEU A 50 2.09 -3.24 6.96
CA LEU A 50 3.19 -3.85 7.70
C LEU A 50 4.07 -2.79 8.38
N LEU A 51 4.30 -1.68 7.70
CA LEU A 51 5.11 -0.57 8.16
C LEU A 51 4.54 0.73 7.61
N ASN A 52 4.49 1.74 8.47
CA ASN A 52 4.20 3.10 8.12
C ASN A 52 5.23 4.00 8.82
N SER A 53 6.08 4.66 8.04
CA SER A 53 7.14 5.51 8.61
C SER A 53 6.62 6.75 9.33
N ASP A 54 5.35 7.14 9.10
CA ASP A 54 4.70 8.27 9.77
C ASP A 54 3.89 7.84 11.01
N ALA A 55 3.99 6.58 11.44
CA ALA A 55 3.35 6.13 12.65
C ALA A 55 3.89 6.88 13.89
N VAL A 56 3.00 7.16 14.85
CA VAL A 56 3.33 7.88 16.11
C VAL A 56 4.52 7.27 16.86
N PRO A 57 4.69 5.93 16.97
CA PRO A 57 5.86 5.34 17.64
C PRO A 57 7.21 5.70 17.00
N TYR A 58 7.21 6.12 15.72
CA TYR A 58 8.41 6.58 15.01
C TYR A 58 8.56 8.11 15.02
N GLY A 59 7.72 8.83 15.77
CA GLY A 59 7.71 10.29 15.83
C GLY A 59 6.98 10.97 14.66
N GLY A 60 6.22 10.20 13.88
CA GLY A 60 5.41 10.72 12.77
C GLY A 60 4.05 11.28 13.22
N SER A 61 3.32 11.84 12.27
CA SER A 61 2.05 12.54 12.49
C SER A 61 0.83 11.63 12.66
N GLY A 62 0.98 10.32 12.45
CA GLY A 62 -0.08 9.33 12.67
C GLY A 62 -1.02 9.15 11.49
N TRP A 63 -0.70 9.69 10.31
CA TRP A 63 -1.46 9.43 9.10
C TRP A 63 -1.23 7.98 8.64
N GLY A 64 -2.29 7.26 8.25
CA GLY A 64 -2.16 5.88 7.82
C GLY A 64 -3.48 5.24 7.46
N ASN A 65 -3.46 3.91 7.28
CA ASN A 65 -4.60 3.15 6.78
C ASN A 65 -5.22 2.24 7.86
N PHE A 66 -5.08 2.61 9.14
CA PHE A 66 -5.68 1.90 10.29
C PHE A 66 -5.45 0.37 10.28
N GLY A 67 -4.25 -0.05 9.88
CA GLY A 67 -3.83 -1.46 9.83
C GLY A 67 -4.06 -2.19 8.50
N GLY A 68 -4.79 -1.61 7.55
CA GLY A 68 -4.88 -2.14 6.19
C GLY A 68 -6.12 -1.73 5.40
N VAL A 69 -6.12 -2.00 4.11
CA VAL A 69 -7.16 -1.61 3.15
C VAL A 69 -7.66 -2.79 2.33
N GLU A 70 -8.89 -2.70 1.83
CA GLU A 70 -9.46 -3.69 0.92
C GLU A 70 -9.18 -3.33 -0.54
N ALA A 71 -8.82 -4.32 -1.37
CA ALA A 71 -8.66 -4.10 -2.80
C ALA A 71 -10.02 -4.03 -3.51
N GLU A 72 -10.21 -2.97 -4.29
CA GLU A 72 -11.38 -2.77 -5.14
C GLU A 72 -11.11 -3.35 -6.54
N GLU A 73 -12.14 -3.90 -7.18
CA GLU A 73 -12.12 -4.21 -8.62
C GLU A 73 -12.30 -2.93 -9.44
N ALA A 74 -11.28 -2.09 -9.40
CA ALA A 74 -11.21 -0.83 -10.11
C ALA A 74 -9.84 -0.72 -10.77
N GLU A 75 -9.82 -0.60 -12.11
CA GLU A 75 -8.59 -0.60 -12.87
C GLU A 75 -7.74 0.63 -12.57
N ALA A 76 -6.46 0.42 -12.26
CA ALA A 76 -5.47 1.48 -12.08
C ALA A 76 -4.07 0.98 -12.40
N HIS A 77 -3.21 1.84 -12.94
CA HIS A 77 -1.81 1.52 -13.28
C HIS A 77 -1.64 0.21 -14.09
N GLY A 78 -2.60 -0.10 -14.98
CA GLY A 78 -2.60 -1.34 -15.78
C GLY A 78 -2.88 -2.63 -14.99
N ARG A 79 -3.52 -2.52 -13.81
CA ARG A 79 -3.93 -3.64 -12.96
C ARG A 79 -5.44 -3.65 -12.79
N ARG A 80 -6.03 -4.85 -12.69
CA ARG A 80 -7.48 -5.07 -12.48
C ARG A 80 -7.97 -4.58 -11.11
N TYR A 81 -7.13 -4.71 -10.09
CA TYR A 81 -7.44 -4.33 -8.73
C TYR A 81 -6.66 -3.10 -8.31
N SER A 82 -7.20 -2.32 -7.39
CA SER A 82 -6.48 -1.18 -6.81
C SER A 82 -6.85 -0.94 -5.35
N LEU A 83 -5.93 -0.28 -4.65
CA LEU A 83 -6.11 0.18 -3.27
C LEU A 83 -6.37 1.68 -3.26
N ARG A 84 -7.27 2.14 -2.39
CA ARG A 84 -7.35 3.55 -1.99
C ARG A 84 -6.54 3.72 -0.70
N LEU A 85 -5.48 4.49 -0.78
CA LEU A 85 -4.54 4.68 0.33
C LEU A 85 -4.57 6.11 0.82
N THR A 86 -4.42 6.26 2.13
CA THR A 86 -4.00 7.50 2.77
C THR A 86 -2.48 7.47 2.87
N LEU A 87 -1.82 8.31 2.08
CA LEU A 87 -0.36 8.45 2.08
C LEU A 87 0.05 9.54 3.07
N PRO A 88 0.89 9.21 4.06
CA PRO A 88 1.44 10.21 4.96
C PRO A 88 2.37 11.19 4.22
N PRO A 89 2.61 12.39 4.77
CA PRO A 89 3.59 13.32 4.23
C PRO A 89 5.01 12.75 4.41
N LEU A 90 5.87 12.88 3.39
CA LEU A 90 7.27 12.43 3.43
C LEU A 90 7.46 10.99 3.96
N GLY A 91 6.50 10.10 3.68
CA GLY A 91 6.43 8.78 4.31
C GLY A 91 6.43 7.61 3.33
N VAL A 92 6.72 6.43 3.88
CA VAL A 92 6.76 5.16 3.15
C VAL A 92 5.83 4.15 3.84
N LEU A 93 4.96 3.54 3.04
CA LEU A 93 4.06 2.47 3.43
C LEU A 93 4.52 1.14 2.83
N TYR A 94 4.46 0.09 3.64
CA TYR A 94 4.64 -1.30 3.20
C TYR A 94 3.36 -2.05 3.45
N LEU A 95 2.78 -2.66 2.42
CA LEU A 95 1.55 -3.43 2.53
C LEU A 95 1.74 -4.86 2.00
N LYS A 96 1.15 -5.85 2.67
CA LYS A 96 1.16 -7.25 2.23
C LYS A 96 -0.29 -7.75 2.10
N PRO A 97 -0.64 -8.49 1.03
CA PRO A 97 -1.93 -9.15 0.95
C PRO A 97 -2.06 -10.16 2.10
N VAL A 98 -3.20 -10.15 2.77
CA VAL A 98 -3.56 -11.15 3.76
C VAL A 98 -3.84 -12.43 3.00
N GLU A 99 -3.09 -13.49 3.30
CA GLU A 99 -3.36 -14.79 2.70
C GLU A 99 -4.68 -15.32 3.26
N SER A 100 -5.63 -15.62 2.38
CA SER A 100 -6.83 -16.39 2.73
C SER A 100 -6.42 -17.85 2.94
N GLY A 101 -5.79 -18.18 4.07
CA GLY A 101 -5.20 -19.51 4.20
C GLY A 101 -4.45 -19.89 5.48
N SER A 102 -4.90 -19.48 6.66
CA SER A 102 -4.91 -20.39 7.81
C SER A 102 -5.84 -19.81 8.87
N ALA A 103 -6.97 -20.48 9.08
CA ALA A 103 -7.74 -20.33 10.29
C ALA A 103 -6.80 -20.36 11.51
N ASP A 104 -7.08 -19.46 12.42
CA ASP A 104 -6.84 -19.58 13.84
C ASP A 104 -6.65 -21.05 14.29
N ARG A 105 -5.39 -21.45 14.47
CA ARG A 105 -5.00 -22.60 15.27
C ARG A 105 -4.02 -22.08 16.31
N GLY A 106 -4.58 -21.48 17.36
CA GLY A 106 -3.81 -20.97 18.49
C GLY A 106 -4.68 -20.85 19.75
N SER A 107 -5.01 -22.03 20.30
CA SER A 107 -5.39 -22.39 21.68
C SER A 107 -6.00 -21.37 22.64
#